data_AF-A0A4R3XSX5-F1
#
_entry.id   AF-A0A4R3XSX5-F1
#
_cell.length_a   1.000
_cell.length_b   1.000
_cell.length_c   1.000
_cell.angle_alpha   90.00
_cell.angle_beta   90.00
_cell.angle_gamma   90.00
#
_symmetry.space_group_name_H-M   'P 1'
#
loop_
_entity.id
_entity.type
_entity.pdbx_description
1 polymer ?
#
loop_
_entity_poly.entity_id
_entity_poly.type
_entity_poly.pdbx_seq_one_letter_code
_entity_poly.pdbx_strand_id
1 'polypeptide(L)'
;MNLKPIIEKPAGALAGLSRIHGDAAPLVQDKIIDILVEIGARYKLSYRDIAHLLLICKIESGFNPDAAAGTSSAGGLGQYTKVTVKEAAKSNVSKLRLGFNLDLSGDYIFDAEHGAYGVVLSFMIAKEHAIEFFAKDYEKHLYLFHHEGWYFKPTKEHMEKTRPQDVLKIIDKNIIPHLDALENLLSKKTEVSFKLLTKDEKPYPDQPYVAIFPSSSPSKHKPGIVQGNTKKDAEFIFGKTDSEGKTQVLKTNGLAEILFIILNKDYKKLPDYKASSASLIRHRG
;
A
#
# COMPACT_ATOMS: atom_id res chain seq x y z
N MET A 1 27.95 -28.99 -0.95
CA MET A 1 27.49 -27.60 -1.13
C MET A 1 26.08 -27.63 -1.68
N ASN A 2 25.06 -27.32 -0.87
CA ASN A 2 23.71 -27.12 -1.41
C ASN A 2 23.71 -25.77 -2.13
N LEU A 3 23.85 -25.82 -3.46
CA LEU A 3 23.65 -24.65 -4.30
C LEU A 3 22.22 -24.18 -4.07
N LYS A 4 22.07 -22.98 -3.48
CA LYS A 4 20.80 -22.28 -3.42
C LYS A 4 20.27 -22.18 -4.86
N PRO A 5 19.01 -22.53 -5.15
CA PRO A 5 18.50 -22.46 -6.52
C PRO A 5 18.65 -21.03 -7.05
N ILE A 6 19.22 -20.89 -8.24
CA ILE A 6 19.37 -19.60 -8.91
C ILE A 6 17.97 -19.06 -9.22
N ILE A 7 17.69 -17.84 -8.78
CA ILE A 7 16.46 -17.13 -9.12
C ILE A 7 16.73 -16.36 -10.41
N GLU A 8 16.15 -16.81 -11.51
CA GLU A 8 16.18 -16.10 -12.78
C GLU A 8 14.92 -15.24 -12.90
N LYS A 9 15.11 -13.92 -13.04
CA LYS A 9 14.02 -12.97 -13.26
C LYS A 9 14.41 -11.97 -14.35
N PRO A 10 13.42 -11.35 -15.04
CA PRO A 10 13.68 -10.29 -15.99
C PRO A 10 14.49 -9.15 -15.36
N ALA A 11 15.30 -8.47 -16.18
CA ALA A 11 16.06 -7.31 -15.73
C ALA A 11 15.15 -6.25 -15.10
N GLY A 12 15.51 -5.78 -13.90
CA GLY A 12 14.74 -4.79 -13.15
C GLY A 12 13.67 -5.36 -12.21
N ALA A 13 13.37 -6.66 -12.29
CA ALA A 13 12.47 -7.32 -11.35
C ALA A 13 13.08 -7.37 -9.93
N LEU A 14 12.23 -7.21 -8.91
CA LEU A 14 12.63 -7.37 -7.52
C LEU A 14 12.81 -8.85 -7.20
N ALA A 15 14.00 -9.22 -6.74
CA ALA A 15 14.40 -10.60 -6.53
C ALA A 15 15.11 -10.80 -5.18
N GLY A 16 14.85 -11.94 -4.55
CA GLY A 16 15.71 -12.48 -3.51
C GLY A 16 17.05 -12.95 -4.06
N LEU A 17 18.06 -13.03 -3.20
CA LEU A 17 19.30 -13.74 -3.46
C LEU A 17 19.07 -15.26 -3.44
N SER A 18 18.03 -15.72 -2.74
CA SER A 18 17.56 -17.10 -2.75
C SER A 18 16.10 -17.21 -2.29
N ARG A 19 15.62 -18.45 -2.14
CA ARG A 19 14.28 -18.76 -1.60
C ARG A 19 14.19 -18.67 -0.07
N ILE A 20 15.26 -18.24 0.61
CA ILE A 20 15.32 -18.19 2.09
C ILE A 20 14.66 -16.90 2.62
N HIS A 21 13.93 -17.01 3.72
CA HIS A 21 13.36 -15.88 4.46
C HIS A 21 14.41 -14.77 4.70
N GLY A 22 14.11 -13.54 4.29
CA GLY A 22 14.94 -12.36 4.51
C GLY A 22 16.19 -12.27 3.64
N ASP A 23 16.43 -13.28 2.78
CA ASP A 23 17.60 -13.34 1.89
C ASP A 23 17.37 -12.53 0.60
N ALA A 24 16.94 -11.29 0.76
CA ALA A 24 16.87 -10.29 -0.30
C ALA A 24 17.78 -9.11 0.08
N ALA A 25 18.38 -8.45 -0.92
CA ALA A 25 19.23 -7.29 -0.66
C ALA A 25 18.43 -6.17 0.04
N PRO A 26 19.03 -5.33 0.91
CA PRO A 26 18.32 -4.27 1.63
C PRO A 26 17.48 -3.36 0.73
N LEU A 27 18.03 -2.94 -0.41
CA LEU A 27 17.31 -2.11 -1.40
C LEU A 27 16.08 -2.81 -2.02
N VAL A 28 16.09 -4.15 -2.08
CA VAL A 28 14.91 -4.91 -2.52
C VAL A 28 13.87 -4.91 -1.41
N GLN A 29 14.27 -5.17 -0.17
CA GLN A 29 13.35 -5.12 0.99
C GLN A 29 12.70 -3.75 1.14
N ASP A 30 13.47 -2.66 1.00
CA ASP A 30 12.97 -1.28 1.03
C ASP A 30 11.89 -1.07 -0.04
N LYS A 31 12.14 -1.51 -1.28
CA LYS A 31 11.15 -1.40 -2.36
C LYS A 31 9.90 -2.25 -2.10
N ILE A 32 10.02 -3.42 -1.48
CA ILE A 32 8.87 -4.22 -1.08
C ILE A 32 8.05 -3.49 -0.01
N ILE A 33 8.71 -2.86 0.97
CA ILE A 33 8.05 -2.04 1.99
C ILE A 33 7.32 -0.87 1.32
N ASP A 34 7.96 -0.16 0.39
CA ASP A 34 7.36 0.94 -0.37
C ASP A 34 6.08 0.49 -1.09
N ILE A 35 6.12 -0.63 -1.80
CA ILE A 35 4.95 -1.19 -2.51
C ILE A 35 3.82 -1.52 -1.53
N LEU A 36 4.12 -2.18 -0.41
CA LEU A 36 3.11 -2.54 0.59
C LEU A 36 2.46 -1.30 1.23
N VAL A 37 3.27 -0.30 1.56
CA VAL A 37 2.81 0.98 2.11
C VAL A 37 1.94 1.74 1.10
N GLU A 38 2.38 1.82 -0.16
CA GLU A 38 1.64 2.47 -1.23
C GLU A 38 0.28 1.80 -1.46
N ILE A 39 0.26 0.47 -1.60
CA ILE A 39 -0.99 -0.28 -1.78
C ILE A 39 -1.89 -0.08 -0.56
N GLY A 40 -1.35 -0.20 0.67
CA GLY A 40 -2.13 0.03 1.89
C GLY A 40 -2.76 1.42 1.96
N ALA A 41 -2.01 2.46 1.61
CA ALA A 41 -2.53 3.83 1.54
C ALA A 41 -3.62 3.96 0.45
N ARG A 42 -3.43 3.37 -0.72
CA ARG A 42 -4.41 3.37 -1.83
C ARG A 42 -5.75 2.73 -1.43
N TYR A 43 -5.70 1.65 -0.65
CA TYR A 43 -6.89 1.00 -0.08
C TYR A 43 -7.42 1.66 1.20
N LYS A 44 -6.91 2.85 1.56
CA LYS A 44 -7.36 3.64 2.71
C LYS A 44 -7.24 2.88 4.04
N LEU A 45 -6.25 1.99 4.12
CA LEU A 45 -5.92 1.30 5.36
C LEU A 45 -5.43 2.31 6.41
N SER A 46 -5.71 2.04 7.68
CA SER A 46 -5.16 2.84 8.78
C SER A 46 -3.64 2.63 8.90
N TYR A 47 -2.93 3.54 9.59
CA TYR A 47 -1.52 3.32 9.90
C TYR A 47 -1.31 2.02 10.67
N ARG A 48 -2.25 1.69 11.57
CA ARG A 48 -2.29 0.43 12.31
C ARG A 48 -2.41 -0.78 11.40
N ASP A 49 -3.29 -0.69 10.40
CA ASP A 49 -3.50 -1.76 9.42
C ASP A 49 -2.27 -1.96 8.53
N ILE A 50 -1.63 -0.87 8.10
CA ILE A 50 -0.37 -0.92 7.34
C ILE A 50 0.75 -1.51 8.21
N ALA A 51 0.79 -1.21 9.50
CA ALA A 51 1.75 -1.83 10.42
C ALA A 51 1.55 -3.35 10.52
N HIS A 52 0.31 -3.83 10.64
CA HIS A 52 0.01 -5.27 10.59
C HIS A 52 0.46 -5.90 9.26
N LEU A 53 0.12 -5.28 8.12
CA LEU A 53 0.55 -5.73 6.79
C LEU A 53 2.07 -5.95 6.69
N LEU A 54 2.84 -4.94 7.14
CA LEU A 54 4.30 -4.98 7.12
C LEU A 54 4.84 -6.09 8.03
N LEU A 55 4.24 -6.28 9.21
CA LEU A 55 4.66 -7.33 10.15
C LEU A 55 4.32 -8.74 9.64
N ILE A 56 3.15 -8.93 9.00
CA ILE A 56 2.81 -10.19 8.33
C ILE A 56 3.88 -10.53 7.29
N CYS A 57 4.15 -9.61 6.36
CA CYS A 57 5.15 -9.83 5.31
C CYS A 57 6.55 -10.09 5.90
N LYS A 58 6.93 -9.36 6.96
CA LYS A 58 8.19 -9.54 7.65
C LYS A 58 8.32 -10.94 8.25
N ILE A 59 7.28 -11.45 8.91
CA ILE A 59 7.31 -12.77 9.55
C ILE A 59 7.35 -13.88 8.50
N GLU A 60 6.57 -13.74 7.44
CA GLU A 60 6.39 -14.81 6.44
C GLU A 60 7.57 -14.93 5.49
N SER A 61 8.10 -13.79 5.01
CA SER A 61 9.14 -13.78 3.98
C SER A 61 10.34 -12.93 4.33
N GLY A 62 10.25 -12.05 5.33
CA GLY A 62 11.28 -11.05 5.62
C GLY A 62 11.46 -10.10 4.46
N PHE A 63 10.36 -9.78 3.76
CA PHE A 63 10.34 -8.96 2.56
C PHE A 63 11.14 -9.54 1.39
N ASN A 64 11.36 -10.87 1.37
CA ASN A 64 11.92 -11.55 0.21
C ASN A 64 10.77 -12.02 -0.71
N PRO A 65 10.59 -11.42 -1.91
CA PRO A 65 9.51 -11.82 -2.82
C PRO A 65 9.66 -13.25 -3.32
N ASP A 66 10.85 -13.82 -3.21
CA ASP A 66 11.16 -15.18 -3.64
C ASP A 66 11.13 -16.21 -2.50
N ALA A 67 10.83 -15.83 -1.26
CA ALA A 67 10.81 -16.76 -0.14
C ALA A 67 9.92 -17.99 -0.43
N ALA A 68 10.40 -19.20 -0.13
CA ALA A 68 9.61 -20.41 -0.28
C ALA A 68 9.93 -21.41 0.84
N ALA A 69 8.88 -22.03 1.39
CA ALA A 69 9.02 -23.06 2.40
C ALA A 69 9.53 -24.36 1.75
N GLY A 70 10.61 -24.93 2.29
CA GLY A 70 11.16 -26.19 1.78
C GLY A 70 10.29 -27.43 2.06
N THR A 71 9.29 -27.32 2.94
CA THR A 71 8.47 -28.44 3.43
C THR A 71 7.00 -28.34 3.04
N SER A 72 6.59 -27.25 2.37
CA SER A 72 5.20 -27.02 1.98
C SER A 72 5.12 -26.33 0.62
N SER A 73 3.92 -26.08 0.12
CA SER A 73 3.72 -25.31 -1.12
C SER A 73 3.81 -23.79 -0.92
N ALA A 74 4.10 -23.31 0.28
CA ALA A 74 4.08 -21.90 0.61
C ALA A 74 5.21 -21.15 -0.10
N GLY A 75 4.88 -20.01 -0.72
CA GLY A 75 5.84 -19.17 -1.42
C GLY A 75 5.41 -17.71 -1.52
N GLY A 76 6.37 -16.84 -1.82
CA GLY A 76 6.16 -15.40 -1.97
C GLY A 76 6.11 -14.64 -0.65
N LEU A 77 5.76 -13.36 -0.77
CA LEU A 77 5.80 -12.39 0.33
C LEU A 77 4.95 -12.77 1.56
N GLY A 78 3.81 -13.41 1.33
CA GLY A 78 2.89 -13.89 2.37
C GLY A 78 2.81 -15.41 2.46
N GLN A 79 3.82 -16.13 1.97
CA GLN A 79 3.90 -17.60 2.05
C GLN A 79 2.60 -18.30 1.59
N TYR A 80 2.11 -17.92 0.42
CA TYR A 80 0.83 -18.40 -0.11
C TYR A 80 0.89 -19.89 -0.44
N THR A 81 -0.03 -20.67 0.12
CA THR A 81 -0.16 -22.09 -0.22
C THR A 81 -0.93 -22.28 -1.53
N LYS A 82 -0.90 -23.49 -2.11
CA LYS A 82 -1.78 -23.85 -3.24
C LYS A 82 -3.26 -23.56 -2.98
N VAL A 83 -3.71 -23.68 -1.74
CA VAL A 83 -5.09 -23.37 -1.36
C VAL A 83 -5.31 -21.86 -1.39
N THR A 84 -4.40 -21.09 -0.81
CA THR A 84 -4.44 -19.62 -0.82
C THR A 84 -4.46 -19.06 -2.25
N VAL A 85 -3.60 -19.59 -3.13
CA VAL A 85 -3.54 -19.18 -4.55
C VAL A 85 -4.89 -19.41 -5.25
N LYS A 86 -5.50 -20.58 -5.05
CA LYS A 86 -6.83 -20.89 -5.64
C LYS A 86 -7.93 -20.00 -5.08
N GLU A 87 -7.87 -19.69 -3.79
CA GLU A 87 -8.87 -18.85 -3.14
C GLU A 87 -8.76 -17.39 -3.60
N ALA A 88 -7.54 -16.86 -3.68
CA ALA A 88 -7.26 -15.51 -4.16
C ALA A 88 -7.78 -15.27 -5.59
N ALA A 89 -7.72 -16.29 -6.46
CA ALA A 89 -8.19 -16.19 -7.84
C ALA A 89 -9.73 -16.06 -7.98
N LYS A 90 -10.50 -16.30 -6.91
CA LYS A 90 -11.97 -16.21 -7.00
C LYS A 90 -12.44 -14.75 -6.99
N SER A 91 -13.32 -14.41 -7.94
CA SER A 91 -13.88 -13.06 -8.07
C SER A 91 -14.59 -12.56 -6.81
N ASN A 92 -15.28 -13.43 -6.06
CA ASN A 92 -15.93 -13.06 -4.81
C ASN A 92 -14.94 -12.85 -3.64
N VAL A 93 -13.66 -13.13 -3.85
CA VAL A 93 -12.58 -12.94 -2.87
C VAL A 93 -11.76 -11.70 -3.22
N SER A 94 -10.99 -11.74 -4.32
CA SER A 94 -10.08 -10.64 -4.66
C SER A 94 -10.80 -9.47 -5.32
N LYS A 95 -11.71 -9.67 -6.30
CA LYS A 95 -12.37 -8.54 -6.98
C LYS A 95 -13.26 -7.75 -6.02
N LEU A 96 -13.86 -8.41 -5.04
CA LEU A 96 -14.64 -7.75 -3.99
C LEU A 96 -13.80 -6.79 -3.13
N ARG A 97 -12.54 -7.13 -2.85
CA ARG A 97 -11.67 -6.38 -1.92
C ARG A 97 -10.66 -5.47 -2.62
N LEU A 98 -10.13 -5.93 -3.74
CA LEU A 98 -9.10 -5.26 -4.54
C LEU A 98 -9.68 -4.55 -5.79
N GLY A 99 -10.91 -4.84 -6.19
CA GLY A 99 -11.49 -4.33 -7.44
C GLY A 99 -11.03 -5.08 -8.70
N PHE A 100 -10.13 -6.06 -8.59
CA PHE A 100 -9.66 -6.90 -9.69
C PHE A 100 -9.41 -8.35 -9.26
N ASN A 101 -9.29 -9.25 -10.25
CA ASN A 101 -8.93 -10.65 -10.01
C ASN A 101 -7.41 -10.77 -9.81
N LEU A 102 -6.98 -11.20 -8.63
CA LEU A 102 -5.56 -11.38 -8.32
C LEU A 102 -5.12 -12.79 -8.74
N ASP A 103 -4.09 -12.86 -9.58
CA ASP A 103 -3.43 -14.12 -9.93
C ASP A 103 -2.14 -14.29 -9.12
N LEU A 104 -2.04 -15.39 -8.39
CA LEU A 104 -0.83 -15.80 -7.66
C LEU A 104 -0.33 -17.16 -8.16
N SER A 105 -0.77 -17.60 -9.34
CA SER A 105 -0.39 -18.89 -9.91
C SER A 105 0.97 -18.84 -10.60
N GLY A 106 1.65 -19.98 -10.64
CA GLY A 106 2.97 -20.09 -11.27
C GLY A 106 3.97 -19.09 -10.67
N ASP A 107 4.64 -18.33 -11.53
CA ASP A 107 5.67 -17.38 -11.11
C ASP A 107 5.10 -16.09 -10.51
N TYR A 108 3.80 -15.79 -10.68
CA TYR A 108 3.19 -14.60 -10.07
C TYR A 108 3.17 -14.66 -8.55
N ILE A 109 3.27 -15.86 -7.95
CA ILE A 109 3.45 -16.00 -6.50
C ILE A 109 4.74 -15.32 -6.01
N PHE A 110 5.76 -15.23 -6.88
CA PHE A 110 7.07 -14.64 -6.59
C PHE A 110 7.23 -13.24 -7.21
N ASP A 111 6.21 -12.72 -7.88
CA ASP A 111 6.20 -11.34 -8.33
C ASP A 111 5.97 -10.40 -7.14
N ALA A 112 6.72 -9.30 -7.09
CA ALA A 112 6.69 -8.39 -5.95
C ALA A 112 5.35 -7.66 -5.82
N GLU A 113 4.76 -7.22 -6.93
CA GLU A 113 3.52 -6.46 -6.91
C GLU A 113 2.31 -7.39 -6.67
N HIS A 114 2.21 -8.50 -7.40
CA HIS A 114 1.17 -9.51 -7.17
C HIS A 114 1.28 -10.06 -5.75
N GLY A 115 2.49 -10.39 -5.32
CA GLY A 115 2.78 -10.81 -3.96
C GLY A 115 2.33 -9.78 -2.94
N ALA A 116 2.56 -8.49 -3.16
CA ALA A 116 2.15 -7.44 -2.21
C ALA A 116 0.62 -7.28 -2.13
N TYR A 117 -0.08 -7.33 -3.28
CA TYR A 117 -1.56 -7.39 -3.28
C TYR A 117 -2.08 -8.63 -2.56
N GLY A 118 -1.37 -9.77 -2.65
CA GLY A 118 -1.69 -10.97 -1.89
C GLY A 118 -1.62 -10.76 -0.37
N VAL A 119 -0.63 -10.01 0.13
CA VAL A 119 -0.49 -9.71 1.57
C VAL A 119 -1.66 -8.82 1.99
N VAL A 120 -1.98 -7.80 1.18
CA VAL A 120 -3.10 -6.87 1.44
C VAL A 120 -4.43 -7.59 1.46
N LEU A 121 -4.68 -8.46 0.47
CA LEU A 121 -5.88 -9.30 0.40
C LEU A 121 -5.99 -10.19 1.64
N SER A 122 -4.90 -10.88 1.99
CA SER A 122 -4.89 -11.75 3.16
C SER A 122 -5.12 -10.98 4.45
N PHE A 123 -4.55 -9.78 4.58
CA PHE A 123 -4.75 -8.92 5.74
C PHE A 123 -6.23 -8.51 5.86
N MET A 124 -6.86 -8.07 4.77
CA MET A 124 -8.28 -7.66 4.78
C MET A 124 -9.19 -8.81 5.23
N ILE A 125 -9.00 -10.00 4.66
CA ILE A 125 -9.79 -11.19 5.01
C ILE A 125 -9.54 -11.60 6.47
N ALA A 126 -8.27 -11.64 6.89
CA ALA A 126 -7.90 -11.99 8.25
C ALA A 126 -8.49 -11.00 9.27
N LYS A 127 -8.49 -9.70 8.97
CA LYS A 127 -9.07 -8.67 9.81
C LYS A 127 -10.59 -8.83 9.93
N GLU A 128 -11.29 -9.06 8.81
CA GLU A 128 -12.74 -9.29 8.81
C GLU A 128 -13.12 -10.44 9.76
N HIS A 129 -12.45 -11.60 9.63
CA HIS A 129 -12.72 -12.75 10.49
C HIS A 129 -12.26 -12.55 11.93
N ALA A 130 -11.12 -11.88 12.16
CA ALA A 130 -10.70 -11.57 13.52
C ALA A 130 -11.71 -10.66 14.24
N ILE A 131 -12.30 -9.69 13.54
CA ILE A 131 -13.37 -8.85 14.09
C ILE A 131 -14.64 -9.67 14.33
N GLU A 132 -15.01 -10.54 13.38
CA GLU A 132 -16.19 -11.42 13.50
C GLU A 132 -16.12 -12.30 14.76
N PHE A 133 -14.97 -12.94 15.02
CA PHE A 133 -14.85 -13.91 16.10
C PHE A 133 -14.37 -13.32 17.44
N PHE A 134 -13.60 -12.22 17.42
CA PHE A 134 -12.94 -11.69 18.62
C PHE A 134 -13.28 -10.21 18.91
N ALA A 135 -14.09 -9.56 18.07
CA ALA A 135 -14.56 -8.19 18.27
C ALA A 135 -13.43 -7.21 18.59
N LYS A 136 -13.38 -6.68 19.82
CA LYS A 136 -12.40 -5.67 20.23
C LYS A 136 -10.97 -6.23 20.39
N ASP A 137 -10.83 -7.55 20.59
CA ASP A 137 -9.54 -8.23 20.73
C ASP A 137 -9.00 -8.76 19.38
N TYR A 138 -9.56 -8.31 18.26
CA TYR A 138 -9.22 -8.80 16.93
C TYR A 138 -7.72 -8.70 16.61
N GLU A 139 -7.02 -7.65 17.07
CA GLU A 139 -5.60 -7.44 16.75
C GLU A 139 -4.72 -8.58 17.27
N LYS A 140 -5.10 -9.21 18.39
CA LYS A 140 -4.39 -10.36 18.98
C LYS A 140 -4.64 -11.67 18.22
N HIS A 141 -5.52 -11.65 17.23
CA HIS A 141 -5.96 -12.85 16.52
C HIS A 141 -5.91 -12.67 14.99
N LEU A 142 -5.57 -11.49 14.47
CA LEU A 142 -5.55 -11.22 13.04
C LEU A 142 -4.63 -12.19 12.30
N TYR A 143 -3.37 -12.28 12.72
CA TYR A 143 -2.39 -13.16 12.07
C TYR A 143 -2.74 -14.66 12.20
N LEU A 144 -3.58 -15.05 13.16
CA LEU A 144 -4.08 -16.41 13.26
C LEU A 144 -4.83 -16.84 11.99
N PHE A 145 -5.66 -15.97 11.43
CA PHE A 145 -6.40 -16.25 10.19
C PHE A 145 -5.52 -16.17 8.94
N HIS A 146 -4.41 -15.44 8.97
CA HIS A 146 -3.41 -15.52 7.90
C HIS A 146 -2.74 -16.90 7.91
N HIS A 147 -2.24 -17.31 9.07
CA HIS A 147 -1.40 -18.51 9.22
C HIS A 147 -2.18 -19.82 9.20
N GLU A 148 -3.27 -19.94 9.98
CA GLU A 148 -4.08 -21.16 10.04
C GLU A 148 -5.06 -21.28 8.86
N GLY A 149 -5.13 -20.23 8.03
CA GLY A 149 -5.96 -20.15 6.84
C GLY A 149 -7.19 -19.27 7.04
N TRP A 150 -7.62 -18.65 5.94
CA TRP A 150 -8.65 -17.60 5.94
C TRP A 150 -10.00 -18.03 6.53
N TYR A 151 -10.32 -19.32 6.49
CA TYR A 151 -11.58 -19.88 6.99
C TYR A 151 -11.42 -20.70 8.28
N PHE A 152 -10.31 -20.49 9.00
CA PHE A 152 -10.11 -21.10 10.31
C PHE A 152 -11.29 -20.76 11.23
N LYS A 153 -11.82 -21.77 11.92
CA LYS A 153 -12.93 -21.59 12.89
C LYS A 153 -12.36 -21.66 14.30
N PRO A 154 -12.31 -20.58 15.08
CA PRO A 154 -11.70 -20.55 16.41
C PRO A 154 -12.64 -21.14 17.47
N THR A 155 -13.05 -22.41 17.31
CA THR A 155 -13.74 -23.14 18.38
C THR A 155 -12.76 -23.43 19.52
N LYS A 156 -13.28 -23.70 20.72
CA LYS A 156 -12.44 -24.08 21.88
C LYS A 156 -11.48 -25.23 21.53
N GLU A 157 -12.01 -26.30 20.92
CA GLU A 157 -11.22 -27.46 20.50
C GLU A 157 -10.12 -27.09 19.50
N HIS A 158 -10.40 -26.21 18.53
CA HIS A 158 -9.39 -25.78 17.56
C HIS A 158 -8.33 -24.90 18.19
N MET A 159 -8.72 -23.98 19.06
CA MET A 159 -7.80 -23.07 19.73
C MET A 159 -6.87 -23.79 20.71
N GLU A 160 -7.28 -24.92 21.29
CA GLU A 160 -6.45 -25.72 22.20
C GLU A 160 -5.35 -26.53 21.49
N LYS A 161 -5.35 -26.58 20.15
CA LYS A 161 -4.32 -27.28 19.37
C LYS A 161 -2.98 -26.53 19.42
N THR A 162 -1.88 -27.29 19.34
CA THR A 162 -0.51 -26.76 19.43
C THR A 162 -0.22 -25.66 18.39
N ARG A 163 -0.65 -25.84 17.13
CA ARG A 163 -0.38 -24.87 16.06
C ARG A 163 -1.00 -23.48 16.33
N PRO A 164 -2.32 -23.34 16.55
CA PRO A 164 -2.91 -22.06 16.96
C PRO A 164 -2.24 -21.43 18.19
N GLN A 165 -1.90 -22.23 19.21
CA GLN A 165 -1.20 -21.74 20.40
C GLN A 165 0.20 -21.19 20.07
N ASP A 166 0.94 -21.83 19.17
CA ASP A 166 2.24 -21.32 18.72
C ASP A 166 2.11 -20.05 17.89
N VAL A 167 1.04 -19.93 17.09
CA VAL A 167 0.74 -18.70 16.35
C VAL A 167 0.42 -17.54 17.29
N LEU A 168 -0.36 -17.77 18.35
CA LEU A 168 -0.62 -16.74 19.37
C LEU A 168 0.68 -16.25 20.02
N LYS A 169 1.64 -17.15 20.31
CA LYS A 169 2.97 -16.75 20.82
C LYS A 169 3.75 -15.91 19.79
N ILE A 170 3.63 -16.21 18.49
CA ILE A 170 4.24 -15.39 17.44
C ILE A 170 3.62 -13.99 17.44
N ILE A 171 2.30 -13.88 17.59
CA ILE A 171 1.58 -12.59 17.64
C ILE A 171 2.07 -11.76 18.84
N ASP A 172 2.07 -12.36 20.03
CA ASP A 172 2.45 -11.69 21.27
C ASP A 172 3.92 -11.25 21.26
N LYS A 173 4.79 -11.99 20.56
CA LYS A 173 6.23 -11.70 20.51
C LYS A 173 6.61 -10.75 19.36
N ASN A 174 6.07 -10.97 18.17
CA ASN A 174 6.58 -10.37 16.94
C ASN A 174 5.61 -9.38 16.28
N ILE A 175 4.36 -9.28 16.76
CA ILE A 175 3.38 -8.34 16.19
C ILE A 175 3.02 -7.28 17.20
N ILE A 176 2.30 -7.64 18.27
CA ILE A 176 1.70 -6.68 19.22
C ILE A 176 2.73 -5.67 19.77
N PRO A 177 3.95 -6.07 20.19
CA PRO A 177 4.92 -5.11 20.75
C PRO A 177 5.45 -4.08 19.75
N HIS A 178 5.31 -4.32 18.45
CA HIS A 178 5.90 -3.49 17.39
C HIS A 178 4.91 -2.55 16.71
N LEU A 179 3.61 -2.78 16.89
CA LEU A 179 2.60 -2.03 16.15
C LEU A 179 2.60 -0.54 16.50
N ASP A 180 2.72 -0.16 17.78
CA ASP A 180 2.72 1.25 18.20
C ASP A 180 3.93 1.99 17.61
N ALA A 181 5.10 1.35 17.62
CA ALA A 181 6.32 1.92 17.06
C ALA A 181 6.19 2.14 15.55
N LEU A 182 5.64 1.16 14.82
CA LEU A 182 5.42 1.27 13.38
C LEU A 182 4.34 2.31 13.03
N GLU A 183 3.22 2.34 13.75
CA GLU A 183 2.18 3.35 13.58
C GLU A 183 2.73 4.77 13.77
N ASN A 184 3.59 4.98 14.77
CA ASN A 184 4.26 6.25 15.01
C ASN A 184 5.25 6.62 13.89
N LEU A 185 5.97 5.65 13.33
CA LEU A 185 6.87 5.89 12.19
C LEU A 185 6.07 6.28 10.94
N LEU A 186 4.98 5.57 10.64
CA LEU A 186 4.14 5.80 9.46
C LEU A 186 3.41 7.15 9.53
N SER A 187 2.99 7.56 10.72
CA SER A 187 2.22 8.79 10.95
C SER A 187 3.08 10.05 11.16
N LYS A 188 4.41 9.92 11.16
CA LYS A 188 5.33 11.01 11.49
C LYS A 188 5.12 12.21 10.56
N LYS A 189 5.02 13.40 11.16
CA LYS A 189 4.94 14.66 10.42
C LYS A 189 6.20 14.89 9.59
N THR A 190 6.01 15.43 8.41
CA THR A 190 7.08 15.76 7.47
C THR A 190 6.81 17.11 6.80
N GLU A 191 7.89 17.69 6.28
CA GLU A 191 7.86 18.89 5.46
C GLU A 191 8.34 18.51 4.06
N VAL A 192 7.52 18.76 3.05
CA VAL A 192 7.81 18.37 1.66
C VAL A 192 7.66 19.54 0.70
N SER A 193 8.50 19.58 -0.33
CA SER A 193 8.38 20.49 -1.46
C SER A 193 8.64 19.73 -2.75
N PHE A 194 7.93 20.08 -3.82
CA PHE A 194 8.04 19.39 -5.10
C PHE A 194 8.77 20.29 -6.10
N LYS A 195 9.66 19.70 -6.89
CA LYS A 195 10.42 20.43 -7.93
C LYS A 195 9.87 20.08 -9.30
N LEU A 196 9.44 21.09 -10.04
CA LEU A 196 9.02 20.94 -11.43
C LEU A 196 10.19 21.23 -12.36
N LEU A 197 10.46 20.27 -13.25
CA LEU A 197 11.52 20.36 -14.24
C LEU A 197 10.94 20.32 -15.65
N THR A 198 11.63 20.96 -16.57
CA THR A 198 11.42 20.80 -18.02
C THR A 198 11.94 19.43 -18.48
N LYS A 199 11.67 19.07 -19.74
CA LYS A 199 12.16 17.81 -20.33
C LYS A 199 13.69 17.69 -20.31
N ASP A 200 14.40 18.82 -20.38
CA ASP A 200 15.86 18.91 -20.28
C ASP A 200 16.36 19.14 -18.84
N GLU A 201 15.56 18.73 -17.85
CA GLU A 201 15.89 18.75 -16.42
C GLU A 201 16.19 20.14 -15.82
N LYS A 202 15.80 21.22 -16.51
CA LYS A 202 15.96 22.58 -16.00
C LYS A 202 14.81 22.95 -15.07
N PRO A 203 15.05 23.74 -14.00
CA PRO A 203 14.00 24.35 -13.21
C PRO A 203 12.94 25.02 -14.07
N TYR A 204 11.66 24.79 -13.75
CA TYR A 204 10.56 25.47 -14.44
C TYR A 204 9.92 26.53 -13.52
N PRO A 205 10.42 27.79 -13.55
CA PRO A 205 9.98 28.85 -12.64
C PRO A 205 8.65 29.49 -13.08
N ASP A 206 8.04 30.20 -12.13
CA ASP A 206 6.82 30.97 -12.31
C ASP A 206 5.63 30.16 -12.85
N GLN A 207 5.65 28.84 -12.65
CA GLN A 207 4.58 27.94 -13.05
C GLN A 207 3.48 27.96 -11.98
N PRO A 208 2.28 28.52 -12.26
CA PRO A 208 1.20 28.51 -11.29
C PRO A 208 0.72 27.09 -11.02
N TYR A 209 0.41 26.83 -9.76
CA TYR A 209 -0.13 25.55 -9.30
C TYR A 209 -1.16 25.72 -8.20
N VAL A 210 -1.96 24.67 -8.01
CA VAL A 210 -2.74 24.44 -6.79
C VAL A 210 -2.24 23.15 -6.14
N ALA A 211 -1.84 23.22 -4.88
CA ALA A 211 -1.62 22.05 -4.05
C ALA A 211 -2.83 21.85 -3.15
N ILE A 212 -3.37 20.63 -3.13
CA ILE A 212 -4.50 20.23 -2.30
C ILE A 212 -4.04 19.06 -1.44
N PHE A 213 -4.20 19.18 -0.13
CA PHE A 213 -3.73 18.19 0.83
C PHE A 213 -4.64 18.18 2.07
N PRO A 214 -4.64 17.10 2.86
CA PRO A 214 -5.44 17.01 4.07
C PRO A 214 -5.12 18.14 5.03
N SER A 215 -6.13 18.71 5.67
CA SER A 215 -5.93 19.71 6.70
C SER A 215 -5.11 19.15 7.85
N SER A 216 -4.38 20.02 8.53
CA SER A 216 -3.42 19.72 9.61
C SER A 216 -3.98 19.02 10.86
N SER A 217 -5.26 18.63 10.86
CA SER A 217 -5.89 17.66 11.77
C SER A 217 -6.26 16.33 11.09
N PRO A 218 -5.39 15.63 10.32
CA PRO A 218 -5.72 14.27 9.92
C PRO A 218 -5.79 13.42 11.19
N SER A 219 -6.73 12.47 11.22
CA SER A 219 -6.79 11.42 12.23
C SER A 219 -5.38 10.90 12.55
N LYS A 220 -5.01 10.84 13.84
CA LYS A 220 -3.75 10.19 14.29
C LYS A 220 -3.61 8.75 13.79
N HIS A 221 -4.70 8.14 13.36
CA HIS A 221 -4.78 6.71 13.06
C HIS A 221 -4.83 6.40 11.56
N LYS A 222 -5.09 7.37 10.68
CA LYS A 222 -5.22 7.09 9.23
C LYS A 222 -4.42 8.07 8.36
N PRO A 223 -3.85 7.61 7.24
CA PRO A 223 -3.35 8.49 6.19
C PRO A 223 -4.40 9.52 5.80
N GLY A 224 -3.98 10.79 5.69
CA GLY A 224 -4.88 11.84 5.25
C GLY A 224 -5.19 11.71 3.77
N ILE A 225 -6.46 11.83 3.39
CA ILE A 225 -6.91 11.77 1.99
C ILE A 225 -7.59 13.07 1.57
N VAL A 226 -7.42 13.43 0.31
CA VAL A 226 -8.08 14.59 -0.32
C VAL A 226 -9.35 14.13 -1.04
N GLN A 227 -9.29 12.98 -1.71
CA GLN A 227 -10.41 12.49 -2.52
C GLN A 227 -11.55 11.93 -1.66
N GLY A 228 -12.77 12.41 -1.93
CA GLY A 228 -14.00 11.94 -1.27
C GLY A 228 -14.27 12.57 0.11
N ASN A 229 -13.40 13.47 0.58
CA ASN A 229 -13.68 14.28 1.77
C ASN A 229 -14.54 15.50 1.42
N THR A 230 -15.39 15.92 2.36
CA THR A 230 -16.06 17.21 2.25
C THR A 230 -15.02 18.33 2.31
N LYS A 231 -15.26 19.47 1.64
CA LYS A 231 -14.32 20.60 1.55
C LYS A 231 -13.71 21.09 2.88
N LYS A 232 -14.27 20.69 4.04
CA LYS A 232 -13.82 21.11 5.38
C LYS A 232 -12.48 20.49 5.81
N ASP A 233 -12.06 19.38 5.20
CA ASP A 233 -10.89 18.62 5.65
C ASP A 233 -9.68 18.73 4.72
N ALA A 234 -9.68 19.69 3.79
CA ALA A 234 -8.59 19.92 2.85
C ALA A 234 -8.06 21.37 2.92
N GLU A 235 -6.75 21.50 2.90
CA GLU A 235 -6.04 22.77 2.73
C GLU A 235 -5.68 22.98 1.27
N PHE A 236 -5.73 24.24 0.83
CA PHE A 236 -5.46 24.66 -0.55
C PHE A 236 -4.37 25.70 -0.55
N ILE A 237 -3.34 25.46 -1.36
CA ILE A 237 -2.28 26.43 -1.62
C ILE A 237 -2.32 26.80 -3.08
N PHE A 238 -2.48 28.09 -3.34
CA PHE A 238 -2.33 28.69 -4.65
C PHE A 238 -0.97 29.35 -4.71
N GLY A 239 -0.10 28.87 -5.59
CA GLY A 239 1.29 29.32 -5.64
C GLY A 239 1.84 29.37 -7.04
N LYS A 240 3.10 29.78 -7.13
CA LYS A 240 3.96 29.63 -8.30
C LYS A 240 5.25 28.94 -7.86
N THR A 241 5.84 28.17 -8.76
CA THR A 241 7.19 27.64 -8.51
C THR A 241 8.21 28.77 -8.43
N ASP A 242 9.20 28.62 -7.55
CA ASP A 242 10.30 29.58 -7.39
C ASP A 242 11.34 29.50 -8.53
N SER A 243 12.43 30.24 -8.41
CA SER A 243 13.53 30.25 -9.40
C SER A 243 14.21 28.88 -9.57
N GLU A 244 14.11 28.00 -8.56
CA GLU A 244 14.58 26.62 -8.62
C GLU A 244 13.50 25.63 -9.06
N GLY A 245 12.32 26.12 -9.45
CA GLY A 245 11.19 25.30 -9.87
C GLY A 245 10.48 24.60 -8.70
N LYS A 246 10.74 25.00 -7.46
CA LYS A 246 10.16 24.36 -6.27
C LYS A 246 8.83 24.99 -5.87
N THR A 247 7.93 24.17 -5.37
CA THR A 247 6.71 24.61 -4.67
C THR A 247 7.06 25.14 -3.29
N GLN A 248 6.13 25.85 -2.65
CA GLN A 248 6.28 26.15 -1.23
C GLN A 248 6.31 24.85 -0.41
N VAL A 249 6.93 24.92 0.76
CA VAL A 249 6.98 23.80 1.70
C VAL A 249 5.58 23.52 2.24
N LEU A 250 5.19 22.25 2.19
CA LEU A 250 3.94 21.71 2.71
C LEU A 250 4.25 20.93 4.00
N LYS A 251 3.47 21.17 5.05
CA LYS A 251 3.55 20.39 6.29
C LYS A 251 2.42 19.37 6.29
N THR A 252 2.76 18.10 6.39
CA THR A 252 1.76 17.02 6.35
C THR A 252 2.18 15.84 7.22
N ASN A 253 1.26 14.90 7.47
CA ASN A 253 1.60 13.62 8.08
C ASN A 253 2.18 12.67 7.01
N GLY A 254 2.95 11.67 7.43
CA GLY A 254 3.41 10.60 6.55
C GLY A 254 2.25 9.93 5.82
N LEU A 255 2.50 9.51 4.58
CA LEU A 255 1.53 8.84 3.69
C LEU A 255 0.29 9.65 3.32
N ALA A 256 0.25 10.96 3.61
CA ALA A 256 -0.85 11.81 3.19
C ALA A 256 -0.91 11.94 1.65
N GLU A 257 -2.12 11.88 1.10
CA GLU A 257 -2.37 12.20 -0.30
C GLU A 257 -2.12 13.69 -0.55
N ILE A 258 -1.36 14.02 -1.59
CA ILE A 258 -1.18 15.41 -2.05
C ILE A 258 -1.50 15.45 -3.54
N LEU A 259 -2.44 16.31 -3.92
CA LEU A 259 -2.80 16.54 -5.32
C LEU A 259 -2.20 17.86 -5.80
N PHE A 260 -1.49 17.80 -6.93
CA PHE A 260 -0.99 18.97 -7.63
C PHE A 260 -1.76 19.18 -8.92
N ILE A 261 -2.28 20.40 -9.10
CA ILE A 261 -2.88 20.86 -10.34
C ILE A 261 -1.96 21.91 -10.92
N ILE A 262 -1.40 21.64 -12.10
CA ILE A 262 -0.62 22.61 -12.87
C ILE A 262 -1.59 23.49 -13.65
N LEU A 263 -1.57 24.79 -13.38
CA LEU A 263 -2.45 25.76 -14.03
C LEU A 263 -1.80 26.30 -15.30
N ASN A 264 -2.58 26.59 -16.34
CA ASN A 264 -2.04 27.34 -17.48
C ASN A 264 -1.55 28.72 -17.00
N LYS A 265 -0.40 29.22 -17.48
CA LYS A 265 0.13 30.54 -17.07
C LYS A 265 -0.85 31.69 -17.31
N ASP A 266 -1.72 31.54 -18.30
CA ASP A 266 -2.74 32.51 -18.68
C ASP A 266 -4.14 32.21 -18.12
N TYR A 267 -4.29 31.27 -17.17
CA TYR A 267 -5.61 30.86 -16.66
C TYR A 267 -6.46 32.03 -16.11
N LYS A 268 -5.82 33.09 -15.61
CA LYS A 268 -6.51 34.29 -15.12
C LYS A 268 -7.10 35.17 -16.22
N LYS A 269 -6.74 34.95 -17.49
CA LYS A 269 -7.31 35.64 -18.67
C LYS A 269 -8.58 34.97 -19.19
N LEU A 270 -8.96 33.79 -18.64
CA LEU A 270 -10.18 33.09 -19.05
C LEU A 270 -11.47 33.93 -18.91
N PRO A 271 -11.65 34.79 -17.89
CA PRO A 271 -12.82 35.67 -17.82
C PRO A 271 -12.89 36.69 -18.97
N ASP A 272 -11.75 37.08 -19.54
CA ASP A 272 -11.66 38.02 -20.65
C ASP A 272 -11.82 37.35 -22.02
N TYR A 273 -12.05 36.03 -22.04
CA TYR A 273 -12.29 35.28 -23.28
C TYR A 273 -13.62 35.70 -23.89
N LYS A 274 -13.54 36.50 -24.96
CA LYS A 274 -14.68 36.72 -25.85
C LYS A 274 -14.73 35.56 -26.84
N ALA A 275 -15.77 34.72 -26.75
CA ALA A 275 -16.04 33.74 -27.79
C ALA A 275 -16.14 34.47 -29.13
N SER A 276 -15.29 34.10 -30.11
CA SER A 276 -15.46 34.59 -31.48
C SER A 276 -16.82 34.12 -31.97
N SER A 277 -17.74 35.07 -32.20
CA SER A 277 -19.01 34.84 -32.87
C SER A 277 -18.75 34.50 -34.35
N ALA A 278 -18.26 33.29 -34.62
CA ALA A 278 -18.12 32.75 -35.96
C ALA A 278 -18.62 31.30 -35.96
N SER A 279 -19.62 31.07 -36.81
CA SER A 279 -20.27 29.80 -37.15
C SER A 279 -21.15 29.10 -36.10
N LEU A 280 -22.25 29.75 -35.72
CA LEU A 280 -23.55 29.06 -35.61
C LEU A 280 -24.40 29.52 -36.79
N ILE A 281 -24.01 29.09 -38.00
CA ILE A 281 -24.91 29.15 -39.15
C ILE A 281 -26.00 28.13 -38.85
N ARG A 282 -27.19 28.66 -38.56
CA ARG A 282 -28.45 27.93 -38.50
C ARG A 282 -28.66 27.22 -39.84
N HIS A 283 -28.57 25.89 -39.86
CA HIS A 283 -29.34 25.12 -40.83
C HIS A 283 -30.72 24.85 -40.24
N ARG A 284 -31.65 25.76 -40.56
CA ARG A 284 -33.05 25.39 -40.76
C ARG A 284 -33.25 25.28 -42.26
N GLY A 285 -33.55 24.05 -42.71
CA GLY A 285 -34.02 23.65 -44.02
C GLY A 285 -34.65 22.29 -43.84
#